data_AF-A0A2A4WL14-F1
#
_entry.id   AF-A0A2A4WL14-F1
#
_cell.length_a   1.000
_cell.length_b   1.000
_cell.length_c   1.000
_cell.angle_alpha   90.00
_cell.angle_beta   90.00
_cell.angle_gamma   90.00
#
_symmetry.space_group_name_H-M   'P 1'
#
loop_
_entity.id
_entity.type
_entity.pdbx_description
1 polymer ?
#
loop_
_entity_poly.entity_id
_entity_poly.type
_entity_poly.pdbx_seq_one_letter_code
_entity_poly.pdbx_strand_id
1 'polypeptide(L)' 'MQVWHKGPAVIITVSAGCAKFEADDDPDSVYARADRALYQAKQTGRNKCLSEPAG' A
#
# COMPACT_ATOMS: atom_id res chain seq x y z
N MET A 1 -31.67 -15.23 4.50
CA MET A 1 -32.20 -13.86 4.28
C MET A 1 -30.99 -12.94 4.24
N GLN A 2 -30.61 -12.42 3.07
CA GLN A 2 -29.42 -11.58 2.92
C GLN A 2 -29.87 -10.14 2.68
N VAL A 3 -29.67 -9.28 3.66
CA VAL A 3 -29.95 -7.84 3.56
C VAL A 3 -28.80 -7.17 2.81
N TRP A 4 -29.06 -6.78 1.56
CA TRP A 4 -28.16 -5.94 0.78
C TRP A 4 -28.62 -4.50 0.90
N HIS A 5 -27.82 -3.64 1.53
CA HIS A 5 -28.07 -2.19 1.51
C HIS A 5 -27.63 -1.61 0.16
N LYS A 6 -28.60 -1.21 -0.68
CA LYS A 6 -28.37 -0.37 -1.88
C LYS A 6 -28.15 1.09 -1.45
N GLY A 7 -27.04 1.37 -0.79
CA GLY A 7 -26.56 2.73 -0.58
C GLY A 7 -25.95 3.31 -1.86
N PRO A 8 -25.83 4.63 -2.00
CA PRO A 8 -25.09 5.24 -3.10
C PRO A 8 -23.64 4.71 -3.14
N ALA A 9 -23.11 4.49 -4.34
CA ALA A 9 -21.76 3.98 -4.53
C ALA A 9 -20.73 5.01 -4.04
N VAL A 10 -19.85 4.61 -3.13
CA VAL A 10 -18.77 5.46 -2.61
C VAL A 10 -17.49 5.12 -3.38
N ILE A 11 -16.88 6.12 -4.00
CA ILE A 11 -15.59 5.95 -4.67
C ILE A 11 -14.49 5.97 -3.61
N ILE A 12 -13.78 4.86 -3.49
CA ILE A 12 -12.64 4.71 -2.57
C ILE A 12 -11.39 4.52 -3.40
N THR A 13 -10.30 5.14 -2.96
CA THR A 13 -8.96 4.97 -3.56
C THR A 13 -8.04 4.32 -2.55
N VAL A 14 -7.01 3.63 -3.06
CA VAL A 14 -5.99 2.98 -2.23
C VAL A 14 -4.63 3.51 -2.61
N SER A 15 -3.77 3.69 -1.60
CA SER A 15 -2.34 3.84 -1.79
C SER A 15 -1.67 2.56 -1.34
N ALA A 16 -0.63 2.13 -2.06
CA ALA A 16 0.14 0.94 -1.73
C ALA A 16 1.64 1.24 -1.74
N GLY A 17 2.38 0.49 -0.94
CA GLY A 17 3.83 0.49 -0.89
C GLY A 17 4.37 -0.91 -1.13
N CYS A 18 5.36 -1.05 -2.01
CA CYS A 18 5.94 -2.34 -2.37
C CYS A 18 7.44 -2.36 -2.06
N ALA A 19 7.93 -3.49 -1.56
CA ALA A 19 9.34 -3.74 -1.36
C ALA A 19 9.72 -5.11 -1.94
N LYS A 20 10.95 -5.21 -2.44
CA LYS A 20 11.52 -6.47 -2.95
C LYS A 20 12.24 -7.18 -1.80
N PHE A 21 12.12 -8.51 -1.75
CA PHE A 21 12.93 -9.35 -0.87
C PHE A 21 14.35 -9.46 -1.43
N GLU A 22 15.32 -9.17 -0.58
CA GLU A 22 16.75 -9.35 -0.80
C GLU A 22 17.28 -10.51 0.07
N ALA A 23 18.52 -10.95 -0.22
CA ALA A 23 19.07 -12.18 0.35
C ALA A 23 19.22 -12.16 1.89
N ASP A 24 19.41 -10.99 2.49
CA ASP A 24 19.61 -10.79 3.93
C ASP A 24 18.40 -10.16 4.62
N ASP A 25 17.23 -10.18 3.99
CA ASP A 25 16.02 -9.62 4.58
C ASP A 25 15.37 -10.54 5.61
N ASP A 26 14.89 -9.90 6.68
CA ASP A 26 13.89 -10.46 7.57
C ASP A 26 12.49 -10.01 7.12
N PRO A 27 11.41 -10.77 7.34
CA PRO A 27 10.06 -10.33 7.03
C PRO A 27 9.73 -8.92 7.57
N ASP A 28 10.19 -8.58 8.79
CA ASP A 28 9.94 -7.28 9.38
C ASP A 28 10.66 -6.15 8.64
N SER A 29 11.88 -6.40 8.11
CA SER A 29 12.61 -5.40 7.31
C SER A 29 11.91 -5.11 5.99
N VAL A 30 11.39 -6.15 5.32
CA VAL A 30 10.64 -6.01 4.06
C VAL A 30 9.33 -5.27 4.30
N TYR A 31 8.62 -5.60 5.38
CA TYR A 31 7.39 -4.90 5.77
C TYR A 31 7.64 -3.42 6.07
N ALA A 32 8.69 -3.10 6.83
CA ALA A 32 9.04 -1.71 7.15
C ALA A 32 9.38 -0.90 5.89
N ARG A 33 10.09 -1.52 4.93
CA ARG A 33 10.41 -0.89 3.64
C ARG A 33 9.17 -0.66 2.79
N ALA A 34 8.28 -1.65 2.70
CA ALA A 34 7.00 -1.52 2.01
C ALA A 34 6.13 -0.43 2.65
N ASP A 35 6.06 -0.38 3.99
CA ASP A 35 5.31 0.65 4.71
C ASP A 35 5.88 2.05 4.47
N ARG A 36 7.22 2.19 4.40
CA ARG A 36 7.85 3.45 4.04
C ARG A 36 7.43 3.93 2.65
N ALA A 37 7.39 3.04 1.66
CA ALA A 37 6.91 3.36 0.32
C ALA A 37 5.42 3.74 0.31
N LEU A 38 4.60 3.06 1.12
CA LEU A 38 3.18 3.39 1.32
C LEU A 38 3.01 4.79 1.92
N TYR A 39 3.83 5.11 2.92
CA TYR A 39 3.78 6.40 3.59
C TYR A 39 4.13 7.54 2.62
N GLN A 40 5.14 7.34 1.77
CA GLN A 40 5.46 8.27 0.68
C GLN A 40 4.31 8.41 -0.33
N ALA A 41 3.64 7.31 -0.69
CA ALA A 41 2.50 7.35 -1.60
C ALA A 41 1.36 8.19 -1.03
N LYS A 42 1.12 8.08 0.28
CA LYS A 42 0.14 8.90 1.01
C LYS A 42 0.54 10.37 1.06
N GLN A 43 1.81 10.68 1.28
CA GLN A 43 2.30 12.07 1.38
C GLN A 43 2.34 12.79 0.02
N THR A 44 2.66 12.09 -1.06
CA THR A 44 2.85 12.67 -2.40
C THR A 44 1.56 12.79 -3.22
N GLY A 45 0.39 12.61 -2.60
CA GLY A 45 -0.90 12.84 -3.26
C GLY A 45 -1.89 11.67 -3.27
N ARG A 46 -1.60 10.57 -2.53
CA ARG A 46 -2.48 9.38 -2.41
C ARG A 46 -2.83 8.75 -3.78
N ASN A 47 -3.72 7.76 -3.78
CA ASN A 47 -4.23 7.06 -4.98
C ASN A 47 -3.12 6.63 -5.96
N LYS A 48 -2.05 6.04 -5.42
CA LYS A 48 -0.88 5.63 -6.18
C LYS A 48 -0.13 4.52 -5.45
N CYS A 49 0.63 3.77 -6.21
CA CYS A 49 1.53 2.74 -5.70
C CYS A 49 2.96 3.24 -5.87
N LEU A 50 3.75 3.16 -4.80
CA LEU A 50 5.19 3.41 -4.86
C LEU A 50 5.92 2.13 -4.45
N SER A 51 7.07 1.88 -5.06
CA SER A 51 8.01 0.86 -4.60
C SER A 51 9.19 1.53 -3.93
N GLU A 52 9.88 0.79 -3.08
CA GLU A 52 11.22 1.17 -2.66
C GLU A 52 12.11 1.39 -3.91
N PRO A 53 12.92 2.46 -3.96
CA PRO A 53 13.91 2.65 -5.01
C PRO A 53 14.94 1.52 -4.97
N ALA A 54 15.26 0.94 -6.13
CA ALA A 54 16.36 -0.03 -6.22
C ALA A 54 17.68 0.69 -5.93
N GLY A 55 18.35 0.26 -4.84
CA GLY A 55 19.72 0.63 -4.50
C GLY A 55 20.70 -0.43 -4.98
#